data_AF-A0A382F8F2-F1
#
_entry.id   AF-A0A382F8F2-F1
#
_cell.length_a   1.000
_cell.length_b   1.000
_cell.length_c   1.000
_cell.angle_alpha   90.00
_cell.angle_beta   90.00
_cell.angle_gamma   90.00
#
_symmetry.space_group_name_H-M   'P 1'
#
loop_
_entity.id
_entity.type
_entity.pdbx_description
1 polymer ?
#
loop_
_entity_poly.entity_id
_entity_poly.type
_entity_poly.pdbx_seq_one_letter_code
_entity_poly.pdbx_strand_id
1 'polypeptide(L)' 'MGTLKSFNPATQEVIGEVQVTPHVGIPSIVNRARAAQSRWNALGLEGRAELLKKSEFIFKE' A
#
# COMPACT_ATOMS: atom_id res chain seq x y z
N MET A 1 3.25 -14.17 -15.45
CA MET A 1 2.82 -13.17 -14.45
C MET A 1 1.42 -13.54 -14.02
N GLY A 2 1.17 -13.69 -12.72
CA GLY A 2 -0.16 -14.04 -12.20
C GLY A 2 -0.97 -12.80 -11.83
N THR A 3 -2.29 -12.92 -11.80
CA THR A 3 -3.21 -11.91 -11.25
C THR A 3 -3.82 -12.43 -9.94
N LEU A 4 -4.06 -11.53 -8.98
CA LEU A 4 -4.95 -11.76 -7.86
C LEU A 4 -6.35 -11.34 -8.28
N LYS A 5 -7.33 -12.22 -8.07
CA LYS A 5 -8.73 -11.95 -8.39
C LYS A 5 -9.49 -11.56 -7.13
N SER A 6 -10.31 -10.52 -7.24
CA SER A 6 -11.26 -10.12 -6.19
C SER A 6 -12.62 -10.70 -6.54
N PHE A 7 -13.22 -11.41 -5.60
CA PHE A 7 -14.52 -12.06 -5.78
C PHE A 7 -15.59 -11.34 -4.95
N ASN A 8 -16.78 -11.18 -5.52
CA ASN A 8 -17.96 -10.86 -4.75
C ASN A 8 -18.32 -12.07 -3.87
N PRO A 9 -18.32 -11.96 -2.54
CA PRO A 9 -18.57 -13.11 -1.67
C PRO A 9 -20.03 -13.61 -1.75
N ALA A 10 -20.98 -12.77 -2.18
CA ALA A 10 -22.39 -13.16 -2.29
C ALA A 10 -22.70 -13.93 -3.59
N THR A 11 -22.02 -13.60 -4.70
CA THR A 11 -22.29 -14.19 -6.02
C THR A 11 -21.16 -15.06 -6.56
N GLN A 12 -19.98 -15.04 -5.93
CA GLN A 12 -18.74 -15.67 -6.39
C GLN A 12 -18.21 -15.14 -7.73
N GLU A 13 -18.77 -14.04 -8.24
CA GLU A 13 -18.32 -13.41 -9.48
C GLU A 13 -17.02 -12.64 -9.26
N VAL A 14 -16.16 -12.60 -10.29
CA VAL A 14 -14.95 -11.77 -10.28
C VAL A 14 -15.34 -10.32 -10.49
N ILE A 15 -15.00 -9.45 -9.54
CA ILE A 15 -15.27 -8.00 -9.58
C ILE A 15 -14.03 -7.17 -9.92
N GLY A 16 -12.86 -7.80 -10.00
CA GLY A 16 -11.63 -7.13 -10.39
C GLY A 16 -10.43 -8.05 -10.35
N GLU A 17 -9.38 -7.64 -11.05
CA GLU A 17 -8.09 -8.34 -11.06
C GLU A 17 -6.95 -7.34 -10.86
N VAL A 18 -5.94 -7.72 -10.07
CA VAL A 18 -4.73 -6.93 -9.85
C VAL A 18 -3.50 -7.77 -10.17
N GLN A 19 -2.49 -7.16 -10.78
CA GLN A 19 -1.25 -7.86 -11.13
C GLN A 19 -0.46 -8.23 -9.87
N VAL A 20 0.00 -9.48 -9.80
CA VAL A 20 0.96 -9.89 -8.77
C VAL A 20 2.31 -9.23 -9.07
N THR A 21 2.89 -8.57 -8.07
CA THR A 21 4.22 -7.99 -8.15
C THR A 21 5.24 -9.05 -8.60
N PRO A 22 5.91 -8.88 -9.74
CA PRO A 22 6.93 -9.82 -10.21
C PRO A 22 8.10 -9.88 -9.24
N HIS A 23 8.74 -11.04 -9.10
CA HIS A 23 9.87 -11.23 -8.20
C HIS A 23 11.01 -10.25 -8.48
N VAL A 24 11.26 -9.96 -9.77
CA VAL A 24 12.28 -8.99 -10.22
C VAL A 24 11.98 -7.54 -9.76
N GLY A 25 10.71 -7.22 -9.47
CA GLY A 25 10.30 -5.90 -8.98
C GLY A 25 10.36 -5.75 -7.46
N ILE A 26 10.41 -6.86 -6.70
CA ILE A 26 10.43 -6.82 -5.24
C ILE A 26 11.64 -6.04 -4.69
N PRO A 27 12.88 -6.26 -5.18
CA PRO A 27 14.05 -5.54 -4.67
C PRO A 27 13.94 -4.02 -4.77
N SER A 28 13.37 -3.49 -5.87
CA SER A 28 13.24 -2.03 -6.04
C SER A 28 12.24 -1.43 -5.05
N ILE A 29 11.14 -2.13 -4.76
CA ILE A 29 10.15 -1.72 -3.75
C ILE A 29 10.78 -1.69 -2.36
N VAL A 30 11.51 -2.75 -1.99
CA VAL A 30 12.22 -2.84 -0.70
C VAL A 30 13.26 -1.73 -0.56
N ASN A 31 14.04 -1.46 -1.62
CA ASN A 31 15.06 -0.41 -1.60
C ASN A 31 14.45 0.98 -1.40
N ARG A 32 13.32 1.28 -2.06
CA ARG A 32 12.59 2.55 -1.83
C ARG A 32 12.10 2.67 -0.39
N ALA A 33 11.52 1.60 0.16
CA ALA A 33 11.04 1.61 1.54
C ALA A 33 12.19 1.84 2.54
N ARG A 34 13.34 1.17 2.34
CA ARG A 34 14.55 1.37 3.16
C ARG A 34 15.07 2.80 3.07
N ALA A 35 15.13 3.37 1.87
CA ALA A 35 15.58 4.76 1.68
C ALA A 35 14.65 5.78 2.36
N ALA A 36 13.34 5.52 2.40
CA ALA A 36 12.37 6.38 3.08
C ALA A 36 12.38 6.23 4.60
N GLN A 37 12.80 5.07 5.12
CA GLN A 37 12.66 4.71 6.55
C GLN A 37 13.37 5.68 7.48
N SER A 38 14.58 6.13 7.15
CA SER A 38 15.36 7.03 8.01
C SER A 38 14.65 8.37 8.21
N ARG A 39 14.14 8.96 7.13
CA ARG A 39 13.36 10.20 7.17
C ARG A 39 12.03 10.01 7.87
N TRP A 40 11.35 8.89 7.62
CA TRP A 40 10.11 8.55 8.32
C TRP A 40 10.30 8.40 9.84
N ASN A 41 11.40 7.80 10.26
CA ASN A 41 11.76 7.66 11.68
C ASN A 41 12.05 9.02 12.32
N ALA A 42 12.80 9.88 11.63
CA ALA A 42 13.17 11.21 12.11
C ALA A 42 11.98 12.16 12.36
N LEU A 43 10.80 11.87 11.80
CA LEU A 43 9.57 12.65 12.04
C LEU A 43 9.07 12.59 13.49
N GLY A 44 9.49 11.59 14.28
CA GLY A 44 8.91 11.36 15.61
C GLY A 44 7.44 10.93 15.54
N LEU A 45 6.78 10.88 16.70
CA LEU A 45 5.39 10.43 16.77
C LEU A 45 4.43 11.46 16.17
N GLU A 46 4.61 12.72 16.55
CA GLU A 46 3.76 13.85 16.19
C GLU A 46 3.82 14.11 14.69
N GLY A 47 5.01 14.13 14.11
CA GLY A 47 5.17 14.34 12.66
C GLY A 47 4.53 13.23 11.83
N ARG A 48 4.57 11.98 12.32
CA ARG A 48 3.84 10.87 11.66
C ARG A 48 2.33 11.03 11.80
N ALA A 49 1.83 11.42 12.96
CA ALA A 49 0.41 11.65 13.18
C ALA A 49 -0.14 12.75 12.25
N GLU A 50 0.57 13.87 12.11
CA GLU A 50 0.18 14.95 11.21
C GLU A 50 0.14 14.52 9.73
N LEU A 51 1.08 13.68 9.29
CA LEU A 51 1.04 13.15 7.92
C LEU A 51 -0.13 12.17 7.71
N LEU A 52 -0.41 11.30 8.69
CA LEU A 52 -1.52 10.36 8.60
C LEU A 52 -2.88 11.08 8.61
N LYS A 53 -3.05 12.14 9.42
CA LYS A 53 -4.27 12.97 9.42
C LYS A 53 -4.59 13.56 8.06
N LYS A 54 -3.59 13.84 7.21
CA LYS A 54 -3.86 14.33 5.84
C LYS A 54 -4.62 13.31 4.99
N SER A 55 -4.54 12.02 5.30
CA SER A 55 -5.33 11.00 4.60
C SER A 55 -6.75 10.88 5.12
N GLU A 56 -7.09 11.53 6.23
CA GLU A 56 -8.39 11.41 6.90
C GLU A 56 -9.55 11.76 5.98
N PHE A 57 -9.45 12.82 5.17
CA PHE A 57 -10.52 13.21 4.25
C PHE A 57 -10.75 12.19 3.11
N ILE A 58 -9.78 11.32 2.82
CA ILE A 58 -9.89 10.26 1.79
C ILE A 58 -10.69 9.07 2.35
N PHE A 59 -10.57 8.82 3.66
CA PHE A 59 -11.15 7.66 4.33
C PHE A 59 -12.36 7.99 5.22
N LYS A 60 -12.69 9.28 5.39
CA LYS A 60 -13.94 9.72 6.03
C LYS A 60 -15.13 9.36 5.12
N GLU A 61 -16.16 8.77 5.72
CA GLU A 61 -17.45 8.45 5.08
C GLU A 61 -18.19 9.70 4.60
#